data_AF-A3IZV0-F1
#
_entry.id   AF-A3IZV0-F1
#
_cell.length_a   1.000
_cell.length_b   1.000
_cell.length_c   1.000
_cell.angle_alpha   90.00
_cell.angle_beta   90.00
_cell.angle_gamma   90.00
#
_symmetry.space_group_name_H-M   'P 1'
#
loop_
_entity.id
_entity.type
_entity.pdbx_description
1 polymer ?
#
loop_
_entity_poly.entity_id
_entity_poly.type
_entity_poly.pdbx_seq_one_letter_code
_entity_poly.pdbx_strand_id
1 'polypeptide(L)'
;MGSLFRGFPPKTPVGQMGKELSPLFKMTEKRNINLTIRVTPSERLAWQEKAALSGLTLSNLIRQAMSKTRTWTVSNSSLVQEQTRQIARIGNNLNQIAKWANT
;
A
#
# COMPACT_ATOMS: atom_id res chain seq x y z
N MET A 1 51.11 6.74 -49.10
CA MET A 1 50.26 7.25 -48.00
C MET A 1 48.88 6.62 -48.12
N GLY A 2 48.64 5.47 -47.48
CA GLY A 2 47.37 4.74 -47.54
C GLY A 2 46.88 4.43 -46.13
N SER A 3 45.65 4.81 -45.79
CA SER A 3 45.09 4.71 -44.45
C SER A 3 44.54 3.31 -44.13
N LEU A 4 44.96 2.78 -42.99
CA LEU A 4 44.49 1.55 -42.35
C LEU A 4 42.99 1.61 -41.99
N PHE A 5 42.16 0.76 -42.62
CA PHE A 5 40.89 0.32 -42.01
C PHE A 5 41.17 -0.93 -41.17
N ARG A 6 41.06 -0.84 -39.83
CA ARG A 6 41.10 -1.99 -38.93
C ARG A 6 39.69 -2.58 -38.79
N GLY A 7 39.42 -3.69 -39.47
CA GLY A 7 38.27 -4.55 -39.17
C GLY A 7 38.45 -5.20 -37.81
N PHE A 8 37.43 -5.10 -36.95
CA PHE A 8 37.38 -5.87 -35.70
C PHE A 8 37.04 -7.34 -36.01
N PRO A 9 37.78 -8.33 -35.49
CA PRO A 9 37.46 -9.74 -35.69
C PRO A 9 36.20 -10.14 -34.91
N PRO A 10 35.41 -11.11 -35.41
CA PRO A 10 34.21 -11.58 -34.73
C PRO A 10 34.62 -12.36 -33.47
N LYS A 11 34.05 -11.99 -32.31
CA LYS A 11 34.12 -12.85 -31.11
C LYS A 11 33.07 -13.94 -31.25
N THR A 12 33.52 -15.17 -31.48
CA THR A 12 32.73 -16.40 -31.37
C THR A 12 32.20 -16.62 -29.94
N PRO A 13 31.08 -17.34 -29.76
CA PRO A 13 30.41 -17.48 -28.47
C PRO A 13 31.14 -18.54 -27.64
N VAL A 14 31.73 -18.12 -26.51
CA VAL A 14 32.33 -19.05 -25.55
C VAL A 14 31.56 -18.95 -24.25
N GLY A 15 30.98 -20.08 -23.84
CA GLY A 15 30.54 -20.30 -22.46
C GLY A 15 29.03 -20.46 -22.28
N GLN A 16 28.47 -21.55 -22.80
CA GLN A 16 27.46 -22.28 -22.03
C GLN A 16 28.17 -22.80 -20.77
N MET A 17 27.83 -22.26 -19.60
CA MET A 17 28.15 -22.90 -18.33
C MET A 17 27.08 -22.54 -17.31
N GLY A 18 26.38 -23.57 -16.82
CA GLY A 18 25.20 -23.47 -15.99
C GLY A 18 25.41 -22.59 -14.76
N LYS A 19 24.49 -21.65 -14.56
CA LYS A 19 24.18 -21.13 -13.23
C LYS A 19 22.81 -21.69 -12.87
N GLU A 20 22.83 -22.82 -12.18
CA GLU A 20 21.77 -23.24 -11.28
C GLU A 20 21.40 -22.03 -10.42
N LEU A 21 20.31 -21.35 -10.75
CA LEU A 21 19.82 -20.21 -9.98
C LEU A 21 19.24 -20.76 -8.68
N SER A 22 20.02 -20.69 -7.61
CA SER A 22 19.60 -20.98 -6.24
C SER A 22 18.23 -20.32 -5.92
N PRO A 23 17.26 -21.00 -5.30
CA PRO A 23 15.86 -20.54 -5.23
C PRO A 23 15.59 -19.36 -4.29
N LEU A 24 16.62 -18.73 -3.72
CA LEU A 24 16.50 -17.80 -2.58
C LEU A 24 16.73 -16.32 -2.93
N PHE A 25 16.93 -15.97 -4.21
CA PHE A 25 16.88 -14.57 -4.60
C PHE A 25 15.44 -14.17 -4.92
N LYS A 26 14.68 -13.87 -3.87
CA LYS A 26 13.34 -13.27 -3.99
C LYS A 26 13.48 -11.95 -4.73
N MET A 27 13.17 -11.96 -6.02
CA MET A 27 13.05 -10.76 -6.84
C MET A 27 12.09 -9.81 -6.14
N THR A 28 12.63 -8.80 -5.45
CA THR A 28 11.80 -7.74 -4.92
C THR A 28 11.27 -6.97 -6.12
N GLU A 29 9.97 -7.08 -6.36
CA GLU A 29 9.27 -6.40 -7.45
C GLU A 29 9.68 -4.91 -7.49
N LYS A 30 10.36 -4.53 -8.58
CA LYS A 30 10.80 -3.16 -8.80
C LYS A 30 9.59 -2.35 -9.27
N ARG A 31 9.29 -1.26 -8.57
CA ARG A 31 8.21 -0.34 -8.92
C ARG A 31 8.61 0.47 -10.16
N ASN A 32 8.24 -0.01 -11.35
CA ASN A 32 8.58 0.59 -12.64
C ASN A 32 7.37 1.22 -13.36
N ILE A 33 6.15 1.03 -12.85
CA ILE A 33 4.91 1.59 -13.41
C ILE A 33 4.64 2.96 -12.78
N ASN A 34 4.32 3.94 -13.62
CA ASN A 34 3.95 5.29 -13.19
C ASN A 34 2.44 5.40 -12.94
N LEU A 35 2.06 6.11 -11.89
CA LEU A 35 0.67 6.45 -11.55
C LEU A 35 0.45 7.95 -11.78
N THR A 36 -0.39 8.30 -12.76
CA THR A 36 -0.75 9.69 -13.07
C THR A 36 -2.16 9.98 -12.57
N ILE A 37 -2.30 10.99 -11.72
CA ILE A 37 -3.58 11.42 -11.14
C ILE A 37 -3.77 12.91 -11.44
N ARG A 38 -4.97 13.31 -11.88
CA ARG A 38 -5.33 14.72 -12.02
C ARG A 38 -5.78 15.24 -10.66
N VAL A 39 -5.17 16.32 -10.22
CA VAL A 39 -5.47 17.00 -8.96
C VAL A 39 -5.58 18.49 -9.22
N THR A 40 -6.38 19.16 -8.42
CA THR A 40 -6.41 20.63 -8.41
C THR A 40 -5.12 21.18 -7.77
N PRO A 41 -4.76 22.45 -8.04
CA PRO A 41 -3.57 23.07 -7.45
C PRO A 41 -3.62 23.11 -5.91
N SER A 42 -4.80 23.36 -5.35
CA SER A 42 -5.04 23.40 -3.89
C SER A 42 -4.85 22.03 -3.23
N GLU A 43 -5.38 20.96 -3.83
CA GLU A 43 -5.18 19.59 -3.33
C GLU A 43 -3.71 19.20 -3.33
N ARG A 44 -2.97 19.54 -4.39
CA ARG A 44 -1.54 19.26 -4.47
C ARG A 44 -0.76 19.95 -3.35
N LEU A 45 -1.04 21.22 -3.08
CA LEU A 45 -0.41 21.97 -1.99
C LEU A 45 -0.71 21.33 -0.63
N ALA A 46 -1.98 21.03 -0.36
CA ALA A 46 -2.38 20.39 0.89
C ALA A 46 -1.68 19.04 1.12
N TRP A 47 -1.51 18.23 0.06
CA TRP A 47 -0.81 16.95 0.18
C TRP A 47 0.69 17.14 0.37
N GLN A 48 1.28 18.16 -0.26
CA GLN A 48 2.70 18.48 -0.12
C GLN A 48 3.03 18.99 1.29
N GLU A 49 2.19 19.86 1.85
CA GLU A 49 2.29 20.30 3.24
C GLU A 49 2.17 19.12 4.21
N LYS A 50 1.19 18.23 3.98
CA LYS A 50 1.00 17.03 4.79
C LYS A 50 2.20 16.08 4.74
N ALA A 51 2.81 15.96 3.56
CA ALA A 51 4.05 15.21 3.35
C ALA A 51 5.21 15.84 4.13
N ALA A 52 5.37 17.17 4.06
CA ALA A 52 6.40 17.90 4.78
C ALA A 52 6.27 17.74 6.30
N LEU A 53 5.05 17.88 6.84
CA LEU A 53 4.76 17.67 8.26
C LEU A 53 5.07 16.25 8.73
N SER A 54 4.87 15.26 7.85
CA SER A 54 5.14 13.85 8.16
C SER A 54 6.59 13.45 7.91
N GLY A 55 7.43 14.33 7.35
CA GLY A 55 8.80 14.01 6.92
C GLY A 55 8.87 12.98 5.78
N LEU A 56 7.80 12.82 5.01
CA LEU A 56 7.68 11.83 3.94
C LEU A 56 7.67 12.49 2.57
N THR A 57 8.14 11.78 1.55
CA THR A 57 7.91 12.20 0.16
C THR A 57 6.44 12.03 -0.20
N LEU A 58 5.93 12.85 -1.13
CA LEU A 58 4.54 12.79 -1.59
C LEU A 58 4.15 11.38 -2.06
N SER A 59 5.03 10.68 -2.79
CA SER A 59 4.80 9.31 -3.24
C SER A 59 4.74 8.30 -2.08
N ASN A 60 5.58 8.47 -1.04
CA ASN A 60 5.53 7.64 0.16
C ASN A 60 4.25 7.91 0.95
N LEU A 61 3.84 9.18 1.06
CA LEU A 61 2.59 9.58 1.72
C LEU A 61 1.38 8.93 1.02
N ILE A 62 1.27 9.04 -0.30
CA ILE A 62 0.15 8.43 -1.06
C ILE A 62 0.15 6.91 -0.88
N ARG A 63 1.31 6.25 -0.95
CA ARG A 63 1.39 4.80 -0.74
C ARG A 63 0.95 4.41 0.67
N GLN A 64 1.45 5.10 1.70
CA GLN A 64 1.03 4.84 3.07
C GLN A 64 -0.44 5.14 3.28
N ALA A 65 -0.96 6.22 2.70
CA ALA A 65 -2.37 6.57 2.77
C ALA A 65 -3.22 5.46 2.14
N MET A 66 -2.89 4.98 0.94
CA MET A 66 -3.63 3.91 0.28
C MET A 66 -3.50 2.56 1.00
N SER A 67 -2.36 2.25 1.62
CA SER A 67 -2.19 1.03 2.42
C SER A 67 -2.88 1.09 3.78
N LYS A 68 -2.90 2.26 4.43
CA LYS A 68 -3.55 2.48 5.74
C LYS A 68 -5.04 2.71 5.63
N THR A 69 -5.50 3.27 4.50
CA THR A 69 -6.91 3.47 4.21
C THR A 69 -7.54 2.09 4.05
N ARG A 70 -8.07 1.57 5.16
CA ARG A 70 -9.06 0.51 5.13
C ARG A 70 -10.24 1.09 4.38
N THR A 71 -10.39 0.72 3.12
CA THR A 71 -11.62 1.00 2.37
C THR A 71 -12.75 0.47 3.23
N TRP A 72 -13.60 1.37 3.73
CA TRP A 72 -14.80 0.99 4.46
C TRP A 72 -15.75 0.33 3.45
N THR A 73 -15.43 -0.91 3.09
CA THR A 73 -16.36 -1.76 2.36
C THR A 73 -17.41 -2.14 3.40
N VAL A 74 -18.67 -1.83 3.09
CA VAL A 74 -19.88 -2.06 3.90
C VAL A 74 -20.16 -3.57 4.08
N SER A 75 -19.14 -4.43 4.15
CA SER A 75 -19.26 -5.87 4.32
C SER A 75 -19.53 -6.29 5.76
N ASN A 76 -19.21 -5.44 6.75
CA ASN A 76 -19.39 -5.74 8.18
C ASN A 76 -20.57 -5.02 8.85
N SER A 77 -21.48 -4.42 8.07
CA SER A 77 -22.66 -3.73 8.63
C SER A 77 -23.51 -4.67 9.49
N SER A 78 -23.71 -5.92 9.03
CA SER A 78 -24.49 -6.93 9.77
C SER A 78 -23.83 -7.32 11.10
N LEU A 79 -22.50 -7.47 11.13
CA LEU A 79 -21.75 -7.81 12.35
C LEU A 79 -21.82 -6.67 13.37
N VAL A 80 -21.60 -5.43 12.92
CA VAL A 80 -21.70 -4.24 13.78
C VAL A 80 -23.12 -4.06 14.31
N GLN A 81 -24.14 -4.35 13.50
CA GLN A 81 -25.53 -4.28 13.92
C GLN A 81 -25.87 -5.35 14.97
N GLU A 82 -25.37 -6.58 14.80
CA GLU A 82 -25.56 -7.65 15.79
C GLU A 82 -24.86 -7.31 17.11
N GLN A 83 -23.63 -6.83 17.06
CA GLN A 83 -22.91 -6.36 18.26
C GLN A 83 -23.68 -5.25 18.98
N THR A 84 -24.24 -4.30 18.23
CA THR A 84 -25.07 -3.22 18.79
C THR A 84 -26.33 -3.75 19.46
N ARG A 85 -27.01 -4.74 18.86
CA ARG A 85 -28.19 -5.39 19.45
C ARG A 85 -27.86 -6.08 20.78
N GLN A 86 -26.73 -6.78 20.85
CA GLN A 86 -26.31 -7.46 22.08
C GLN A 86 -26.02 -6.48 23.21
N ILE A 87 -25.32 -5.37 22.91
CA ILE A 87 -25.06 -4.31 23.88
C ILE A 87 -26.37 -3.68 24.39
N ALA A 88 -27.33 -3.42 23.50
CA ALA A 88 -28.64 -2.88 23.89
C ALA A 88 -29.40 -3.83 24.84
N ARG A 89 -29.34 -5.14 24.60
CA ARG A 89 -29.94 -6.14 25.50
C ARG A 89 -29.29 -6.14 26.88
N ILE A 90 -27.96 -6.08 26.94
CA ILE A 90 -27.23 -5.97 28.21
C ILE A 90 -27.63 -4.69 28.95
N GLY A 91 -27.67 -3.55 28.25
CA GLY A 91 -28.09 -2.28 28.83
C GLY A 91 -29.51 -2.32 29.39
N ASN A 92 -30.44 -2.98 28.69
CA ASN A 92 -31.81 -3.15 29.17
C ASN A 92 -31.88 -3.97 30.47
N ASN A 93 -31.15 -5.08 30.55
CA ASN A 93 -31.11 -5.89 31.76
C ASN A 93 -30.52 -5.13 32.95
N LEU A 94 -29.44 -4.37 32.72
CA LEU A 94 -28.84 -3.52 33.75
C LEU A 94 -29.82 -2.45 34.22
N ASN A 95 -30.57 -1.84 33.30
CA ASN A 95 -31.59 -0.84 33.64
C ASN A 95 -32.74 -1.44 34.47
N GLN A 96 -33.12 -2.70 34.21
CA GLN A 96 -34.11 -3.41 35.03
C GLN A 96 -33.60 -3.66 36.44
N ILE A 97 -32.36 -4.13 36.60
CA ILE A 97 -31.74 -4.31 37.92
C ILE A 97 -31.65 -2.99 38.67
N ALA A 98 -31.24 -1.91 38.00
CA ALA A 98 -31.17 -0.59 38.61
C ALA A 98 -32.54 -0.09 39.09
N LYS A 99 -33.62 -0.33 38.33
CA LYS A 99 -34.98 0.01 38.77
C LYS A 99 -35.42 -0.77 40.00
N TRP A 100 -35.10 -2.06 40.05
CA TRP A 100 -35.39 -2.91 41.22
C TRP A 100 -34.59 -2.50 42.46
N ALA A 101 -33.33 -2.08 42.29
CA ALA A 101 -32.50 -1.60 43.39
C ALA A 101 -32.90 -0.21 43.92
N ASN A 102 -33.59 0.59 43.08
CA ASN A 102 -34.08 1.92 43.42
C ASN A 102 -35.55 1.93 43.89
N THR A 103 -36.17 0.76 44.05
CA THR A 103 -37.49 0.58 44.66
C THR A 103 -37.33 0.00 46.05
#